data_AF-A0AAU5T1C1-F1
#
_entry.id   AF-A0AAU5T1C1-F1
#
_cell.length_a   1.000
_cell.length_b   1.000
_cell.length_c   1.000
_cell.angle_alpha   90.00
_cell.angle_beta   90.00
_cell.angle_gamma   90.00
#
_symmetry.space_group_name_H-M   'P 1'
#
loop_
_entity.id
_entity.type
_entity.pdbx_description
1 polymer ?
#
loop_
_entity_poly.entity_id
_entity_poly.type
_entity_poly.pdbx_seq_one_letter_code
_entity_poly.pdbx_strand_id
1 'polypeptide(L)'
;MKRRKLFTLAAATAGFAVLPGIAQAREGIETGLDAGGAGDLAYLEGAFERHRGGYNGRAPDAVLGEMREDLALLAAVLRRPHPARDRTDLARTAAGISGLVAIVQHDRGDQADAHRWFATAEKAARESGDRRMTAWVLGRHAMVGLNYGAPGQAARIAAQARREAGGRPSGAAALAAAVNARALAAVGDLAGARRAVDDVRTLAEQLDGPESADTWFGYPAQKHAVHLSQAYTLLGDTRAAYRAQDDALALTTSPSVMTRALIAMDTAACLRVDGDPGAAAAMAAAVYNRLPPAYRTGLVHSRAQLLHEAAHFVRPGGHVVIVTRSPEAITKTAAGSNWTAHHDGYWSSEGKGTFQRGISAAETTALARRAGLAPAAGTPGLPLPGVSHIVLAKPGL
;
A
#
# COMPACT_ATOMS: atom_id res chain seq x y z
N MET A 1 -24.72 64.44 6.23
CA MET A 1 -24.80 63.91 4.85
C MET A 1 -24.68 62.38 4.88
N LYS A 2 -25.38 61.70 3.97
CA LYS A 2 -25.67 60.25 3.93
C LYS A 2 -24.52 59.41 3.33
N ARG A 3 -24.40 58.17 3.85
CA ARG A 3 -24.06 56.87 3.19
C ARG A 3 -22.69 56.68 2.51
N ARG A 4 -21.97 55.63 2.93
CA ARG A 4 -21.99 54.32 2.22
C ARG A 4 -21.39 53.19 3.07
N LYS A 5 -22.16 52.10 3.17
CA LYS A 5 -21.82 50.79 3.73
C LYS A 5 -20.97 50.01 2.73
N LEU A 6 -20.04 49.20 3.21
CA LEU A 6 -19.60 47.97 2.53
C LEU A 6 -19.43 46.89 3.60
N PHE A 7 -20.40 45.96 3.60
CA PHE A 7 -20.36 44.71 4.34
C PHE A 7 -19.41 43.76 3.61
N THR A 8 -18.38 43.26 4.29
CA THR A 8 -17.62 42.10 3.83
C THR A 8 -18.20 40.87 4.52
N LEU A 9 -18.77 39.99 3.71
CA LEU A 9 -19.47 38.76 4.09
C LEU A 9 -18.47 37.77 4.71
N ALA A 10 -18.71 37.36 5.94
CA ALA A 10 -18.03 36.22 6.55
C ALA A 10 -18.44 34.94 5.80
N ALA A 11 -17.45 34.22 5.26
CA ALA A 11 -17.67 32.86 4.79
C ALA A 11 -17.84 31.96 6.02
N ALA A 12 -19.10 31.68 6.37
CA ALA A 12 -19.44 30.67 7.36
C ALA A 12 -19.04 29.30 6.81
N THR A 13 -18.01 28.70 7.40
CA THR A 13 -17.83 27.26 7.38
C THR A 13 -19.07 26.65 8.04
N ALA A 14 -19.91 25.99 7.25
CA ALA A 14 -21.02 25.21 7.77
C ALA A 14 -20.44 23.99 8.51
N GLY A 15 -20.00 24.20 9.75
CA GLY A 15 -19.92 23.13 10.72
C GLY A 15 -21.34 22.62 10.94
N PHE A 16 -21.52 21.30 10.91
CA PHE A 16 -22.77 20.67 11.31
C PHE A 16 -23.13 21.19 12.71
N ALA A 17 -24.10 22.11 12.79
CA ALA A 17 -24.66 22.52 14.06
C ALA A 17 -25.44 21.32 14.59
N VAL A 18 -24.87 20.62 15.57
CA VAL A 18 -25.60 19.62 16.37
C VAL A 18 -26.81 20.35 16.93
N LEU A 19 -28.01 19.96 16.51
CA LEU A 19 -29.25 20.55 17.03
C LEU A 19 -29.26 20.33 18.56
N PRO A 20 -29.21 21.40 19.37
CA PRO A 20 -29.21 21.27 20.82
C PRO A 20 -30.49 20.54 21.24
N GLY A 21 -30.35 19.37 21.88
CA GLY A 21 -31.48 18.56 22.36
C GLY A 21 -31.54 17.14 21.81
N ILE A 22 -31.13 16.89 20.56
CA ILE A 22 -31.15 15.52 20.00
C ILE A 22 -30.07 14.65 20.64
N ALA A 23 -28.84 15.16 20.75
CA ALA A 23 -27.75 14.47 21.43
C ALA A 23 -28.08 14.16 22.90
N GLN A 24 -28.73 15.13 23.57
CA GLN A 24 -29.12 15.02 24.97
C GLN A 24 -30.29 14.04 25.18
N ALA A 25 -31.23 13.98 24.23
CA ALA A 25 -32.30 12.97 24.23
C ALA A 25 -31.72 11.56 24.01
N ARG A 26 -30.73 11.41 23.13
CA ARG A 26 -30.01 10.14 22.94
C ARG A 26 -29.31 9.72 24.23
N GLU A 27 -28.54 10.61 24.85
CA GLU A 27 -27.83 10.35 26.11
C GLU A 27 -28.80 9.94 27.24
N GLY A 28 -29.97 10.59 27.33
CA GLY A 28 -31.02 10.23 28.28
C GLY A 28 -31.63 8.85 28.05
N ILE A 29 -31.83 8.45 26.78
CA ILE A 29 -32.30 7.10 26.40
C ILE A 29 -31.22 6.05 26.70
N GLU A 30 -29.96 6.32 26.34
CA GLU A 30 -28.83 5.42 26.60
C GLU A 30 -28.62 5.21 28.10
N THR A 31 -28.64 6.27 28.91
CA THR A 31 -28.54 6.18 30.37
C THR A 31 -29.67 5.32 30.98
N GLY A 32 -30.86 5.32 30.37
CA GLY A 32 -31.98 4.48 30.79
C GLY A 32 -31.87 3.01 30.37
N LEU A 33 -31.06 2.69 29.35
CA LEU A 33 -30.87 1.34 28.80
C LEU A 33 -29.55 0.68 29.26
N ASP A 34 -28.55 1.46 29.66
CA ASP A 34 -27.16 1.02 29.81
C ASP A 34 -26.80 0.56 31.24
N ALA A 35 -27.56 -0.39 31.77
CA ALA A 35 -27.25 -1.02 33.06
C ALA A 35 -26.08 -2.02 32.98
N GLY A 36 -25.40 -2.22 31.84
CA GLY A 36 -24.46 -3.32 31.68
C GLY A 36 -23.39 -3.25 30.57
N GLY A 37 -23.21 -2.15 29.83
CA GLY A 37 -22.12 -2.01 28.86
C GLY A 37 -22.24 -2.87 27.59
N ALA A 38 -23.31 -3.67 27.46
CA ALA A 38 -23.61 -4.46 26.27
C ALA A 38 -23.94 -3.59 25.04
N GLY A 39 -24.42 -2.35 25.25
CA GLY A 39 -24.72 -1.39 24.18
C GLY A 39 -23.47 -0.96 23.41
N ASP A 40 -22.37 -0.72 24.11
CA ASP A 40 -21.08 -0.32 23.50
C ASP A 40 -20.52 -1.41 22.58
N LEU A 41 -20.60 -2.68 22.99
CA LEU A 41 -20.12 -3.81 22.17
C LEU A 41 -20.96 -3.94 20.89
N ALA A 42 -22.29 -3.95 21.02
CA ALA A 42 -23.20 -4.03 19.87
C ALA A 42 -23.02 -2.84 18.92
N TYR A 43 -22.77 -1.64 19.45
CA TYR A 43 -22.47 -0.46 18.65
C TYR A 43 -21.18 -0.63 17.84
N LEU A 44 -20.10 -1.09 18.47
CA LEU A 44 -18.80 -1.31 17.82
C LEU A 44 -18.86 -2.42 16.76
N GLU A 45 -19.61 -3.48 17.01
CA GLU A 45 -19.90 -4.51 16.00
C GLU A 45 -20.62 -3.89 14.80
N GLY A 46 -21.65 -3.08 15.05
CA GLY A 46 -22.33 -2.32 14.01
C GLY A 46 -21.40 -1.35 13.27
N ALA A 47 -20.46 -0.70 13.96
CA ALA A 47 -19.47 0.18 13.35
C ALA A 47 -18.54 -0.58 12.41
N PHE A 48 -18.05 -1.74 12.85
CA PHE A 48 -17.27 -2.63 12.01
C PHE A 48 -18.04 -3.04 10.73
N GLU A 49 -19.32 -3.42 10.87
CA GLU A 49 -20.17 -3.79 9.73
C GLU A 49 -20.47 -2.60 8.78
N ARG A 50 -20.54 -1.37 9.28
CA ARG A 50 -20.67 -0.17 8.43
C ARG A 50 -19.38 0.11 7.64
N HIS A 51 -18.22 -0.09 8.25
CA HIS A 51 -16.93 0.26 7.64
C HIS A 51 -16.38 -0.80 6.69
N ARG A 52 -16.71 -2.09 6.89
CA ARG A 52 -16.14 -3.22 6.11
C ARG A 52 -16.43 -3.21 4.60
N GLY A 53 -17.41 -2.42 4.16
CA GLY A 53 -17.86 -2.33 2.77
C GLY A 53 -16.85 -1.69 1.80
N GLY A 54 -15.78 -1.08 2.30
CA GLY A 54 -14.78 -0.41 1.47
C GLY A 54 -15.05 1.09 1.31
N TYR A 55 -14.38 1.71 0.35
CA TYR A 55 -14.40 3.17 0.21
C TYR A 55 -15.76 3.72 -0.24
N ASN A 56 -16.50 3.03 -1.11
CA ASN A 56 -17.78 3.51 -1.67
C ASN A 56 -17.71 4.95 -2.21
N GLY A 57 -16.59 5.31 -2.85
CA GLY A 57 -16.34 6.64 -3.39
C GLY A 57 -15.75 7.67 -2.40
N ARG A 58 -15.62 7.32 -1.12
CA ARG A 58 -14.97 8.18 -0.10
C ARG A 58 -13.45 8.18 -0.25
N ALA A 59 -12.83 9.31 0.09
CA ALA A 59 -11.37 9.42 0.16
C ALA A 59 -10.82 8.73 1.43
N PRO A 60 -9.57 8.21 1.40
CA PRO A 60 -8.93 7.59 2.57
C PRO A 60 -8.98 8.42 3.87
N ASP A 61 -8.69 9.72 3.79
CA ASP A 61 -8.75 10.61 4.96
C ASP A 61 -10.15 10.73 5.57
N ALA A 62 -11.19 10.74 4.72
CA ALA A 62 -12.57 10.83 5.18
C ALA A 62 -12.98 9.58 5.97
N VAL A 63 -12.62 8.39 5.46
CA VAL A 63 -12.89 7.12 6.16
C VAL A 63 -12.19 7.07 7.51
N LEU A 64 -10.92 7.47 7.61
CA LEU A 64 -10.23 7.56 8.90
C LEU A 64 -10.87 8.58 9.84
N GLY A 65 -11.34 9.70 9.29
CA GLY A 65 -12.05 10.73 10.04
C GLY A 65 -13.34 10.21 10.67
N GLU A 66 -14.10 9.39 9.94
CA GLU A 66 -15.33 8.73 10.40
C GLU A 66 -15.05 7.67 11.47
N MET A 67 -13.95 6.91 11.34
CA MET A 67 -13.59 5.85 12.29
C MET A 67 -12.98 6.36 13.61
N ARG A 68 -12.65 7.65 13.72
CA ARG A 68 -11.92 8.20 14.87
C ARG A 68 -12.67 8.01 16.20
N GLU A 69 -13.98 8.27 16.21
CA GLU A 69 -14.80 8.14 17.40
C GLU A 69 -14.99 6.66 17.79
N ASP A 70 -15.19 5.79 16.81
CA ASP A 70 -15.26 4.33 17.00
C ASP A 70 -13.96 3.78 17.62
N LEU A 71 -12.79 4.26 17.18
CA LEU A 71 -11.48 3.87 17.73
C LEU A 71 -11.31 4.32 19.19
N ALA A 72 -11.73 5.54 19.52
CA ALA A 72 -11.67 6.05 20.88
C ALA A 72 -12.58 5.23 21.82
N LEU A 73 -13.80 4.91 21.37
CA LEU A 73 -14.73 4.05 22.08
C LEU A 73 -14.15 2.64 22.24
N LEU A 74 -13.66 2.03 21.17
CA LEU A 74 -13.04 0.70 21.19
C LEU A 74 -11.92 0.63 22.24
N ALA A 75 -11.02 1.63 22.28
CA ALA A 75 -9.95 1.69 23.26
C ALA A 75 -10.45 1.87 24.71
N ALA A 76 -11.58 2.56 24.91
CA ALA A 76 -12.21 2.68 26.23
C ALA A 76 -12.84 1.35 26.67
N VAL A 77 -13.58 0.69 25.78
CA VAL A 77 -14.28 -0.57 26.05
C VAL A 77 -13.28 -1.71 26.29
N LEU A 78 -12.20 -1.81 25.50
CA LEU A 78 -11.14 -2.83 25.67
C LEU A 78 -10.43 -2.79 27.02
N ARG A 79 -10.45 -1.65 27.73
CA ARG A 79 -9.82 -1.49 29.05
C ARG A 79 -10.71 -1.96 30.20
N ARG A 80 -12.00 -2.16 29.96
CA ARG A 80 -12.96 -2.64 30.98
C ARG A 80 -12.86 -4.16 31.11
N PRO A 81 -13.16 -4.73 32.29
CA PRO A 81 -13.37 -6.17 32.44
C PRO A 81 -14.61 -6.62 31.66
N HIS A 82 -14.53 -7.79 31.01
CA HIS A 82 -15.64 -8.37 30.25
C HIS A 82 -15.76 -9.87 30.56
N PRO A 83 -16.98 -10.44 30.52
CA PRO A 83 -17.16 -11.88 30.42
C PRO A 83 -16.35 -12.46 29.26
N ALA A 84 -15.92 -13.73 29.38
CA ALA A 84 -15.03 -14.35 28.40
C ALA A 84 -15.59 -14.34 26.96
N ARG A 85 -16.90 -14.51 26.82
CA ARG A 85 -17.59 -14.44 25.52
C ARG A 85 -17.51 -13.03 24.93
N ASP A 86 -17.95 -12.02 25.68
CA ASP A 86 -17.94 -10.63 25.24
C ASP A 86 -16.51 -10.15 24.93
N ARG A 87 -15.52 -10.65 25.68
CA ARG A 87 -14.10 -10.38 25.39
C ARG A 87 -13.66 -10.94 24.05
N THR A 88 -14.13 -12.14 23.71
CA THR A 88 -13.84 -12.81 22.43
C THR A 88 -14.44 -12.02 21.27
N ASP A 89 -15.71 -11.62 21.39
CA ASP A 89 -16.42 -10.84 20.36
C ASP A 89 -15.81 -9.43 20.22
N LEU A 90 -15.47 -8.78 21.34
CA LEU A 90 -14.77 -7.49 21.34
C LEU A 90 -13.39 -7.57 20.70
N ALA A 91 -12.62 -8.63 20.97
CA ALA A 91 -11.32 -8.85 20.33
C ALA A 91 -11.45 -9.06 18.81
N ARG A 92 -12.49 -9.77 18.36
CA ARG A 92 -12.80 -9.92 16.93
C ARG A 92 -13.14 -8.57 16.28
N THR A 93 -13.97 -7.76 16.92
CA THR A 93 -14.32 -6.41 16.45
C THR A 93 -13.10 -5.49 16.43
N ALA A 94 -12.24 -5.57 17.45
CA ALA A 94 -10.98 -4.83 17.51
C ALA A 94 -10.04 -5.21 16.36
N ALA A 95 -9.95 -6.50 16.04
CA ALA A 95 -9.17 -6.99 14.91
C ALA A 95 -9.70 -6.46 13.58
N GLY A 96 -11.02 -6.49 13.39
CA GLY A 96 -11.70 -5.94 12.23
C GLY A 96 -11.39 -4.46 12.03
N ILE A 97 -11.77 -3.61 12.99
CA ILE A 97 -11.58 -2.16 12.93
C ILE A 97 -10.11 -1.79 12.73
N SER A 98 -9.19 -2.39 13.50
CA SER A 98 -7.75 -2.14 13.36
C SER A 98 -7.22 -2.55 11.98
N GLY A 99 -7.70 -3.67 11.44
CA GLY A 99 -7.32 -4.13 10.11
C GLY A 99 -7.84 -3.21 9.00
N LEU A 100 -9.05 -2.64 9.17
CA LEU A 100 -9.57 -1.63 8.24
C LEU A 100 -8.72 -0.36 8.25
N VAL A 101 -8.34 0.14 9.44
CA VAL A 101 -7.42 1.28 9.55
C VAL A 101 -6.08 0.96 8.87
N ALA A 102 -5.54 -0.25 9.09
CA ALA A 102 -4.29 -0.67 8.46
C ALA A 102 -4.35 -0.66 6.93
N ILE A 103 -5.47 -1.10 6.34
CA ILE A 103 -5.71 -1.04 4.89
C ILE A 103 -5.69 0.41 4.42
N VAL A 104 -6.40 1.31 5.11
CA VAL A 104 -6.47 2.71 4.70
C VAL A 104 -5.10 3.39 4.82
N GLN A 105 -4.33 3.10 5.87
CA GLN A 105 -2.96 3.61 6.03
C GLN A 105 -2.03 3.08 4.94
N HIS A 106 -2.16 1.80 4.57
CA HIS A 106 -1.42 1.20 3.46
C HIS A 106 -1.72 1.92 2.13
N ASP A 107 -2.99 2.19 1.85
CA ASP A 107 -3.43 2.85 0.61
C ASP A 107 -3.00 4.32 0.54
N ARG A 108 -2.74 4.95 1.68
CA ARG A 108 -2.19 6.31 1.80
C ARG A 108 -0.67 6.40 1.63
N GLY A 109 0.03 5.27 1.59
CA GLY A 109 1.49 5.26 1.52
C GLY A 109 2.20 5.23 2.87
N ASP A 110 1.47 5.22 4.01
CA ASP A 110 2.08 5.19 5.34
C ASP A 110 2.41 3.74 5.75
N GLN A 111 3.49 3.22 5.17
CA GLN A 111 3.95 1.85 5.41
C GLN A 111 4.19 1.57 6.89
N ALA A 112 4.82 2.50 7.60
CA ALA A 112 5.22 2.30 8.99
C ALA A 112 3.98 2.19 9.90
N ASP A 113 2.98 3.05 9.67
CA ASP A 113 1.75 3.00 10.45
C ASP A 113 0.86 1.81 10.06
N ALA A 114 0.78 1.47 8.77
CA ALA A 114 0.10 0.27 8.32
C ALA A 114 0.64 -1.00 9.01
N HIS A 115 1.96 -1.15 9.13
CA HIS A 115 2.57 -2.26 9.85
C HIS A 115 2.18 -2.30 11.33
N ARG A 116 2.14 -1.15 12.02
CA ARG A 116 1.72 -1.08 13.43
C ARG A 116 0.25 -1.47 13.59
N TRP A 117 -0.63 -0.97 12.73
CA TRP A 117 -2.05 -1.32 12.76
C TRP A 117 -2.31 -2.78 12.43
N PHE A 118 -1.61 -3.37 11.45
CA PHE A 118 -1.71 -4.80 11.19
C PHE A 118 -1.21 -5.64 12.36
N ALA A 119 -0.14 -5.24 13.06
CA ALA A 119 0.31 -5.94 14.26
C ALA A 119 -0.74 -5.88 15.39
N THR A 120 -1.40 -4.73 15.59
CA THR A 120 -2.52 -4.59 16.53
C THR A 120 -3.69 -5.48 16.12
N ALA A 121 -4.06 -5.47 14.84
CA ALA A 121 -5.14 -6.30 14.31
C ALA A 121 -4.85 -7.79 14.46
N GLU A 122 -3.60 -8.22 14.22
CA GLU A 122 -3.19 -9.62 14.37
C GLU A 122 -3.29 -10.06 15.82
N LYS A 123 -2.79 -9.25 16.77
CA LYS A 123 -2.89 -9.54 18.20
C LYS A 123 -4.34 -9.76 18.61
N ALA A 124 -5.23 -8.85 18.20
CA ALA A 124 -6.65 -8.94 18.51
C ALA A 124 -7.33 -10.15 17.83
N ALA A 125 -6.95 -10.48 16.58
CA ALA A 125 -7.49 -11.62 15.85
C ALA A 125 -7.09 -12.96 16.51
N ARG A 126 -5.87 -13.04 17.03
CA ARG A 126 -5.40 -14.21 17.79
C ARG A 126 -6.11 -14.33 19.13
N GLU A 127 -6.31 -13.21 19.82
CA GLU A 127 -7.04 -13.17 21.10
C GLU A 127 -8.49 -13.63 20.95
N SER A 128 -9.16 -13.32 19.83
CA SER A 128 -10.53 -13.79 19.58
C SER A 128 -10.62 -15.28 19.20
N GLY A 129 -9.49 -15.92 18.89
CA GLY A 129 -9.48 -17.30 18.38
C GLY A 129 -10.11 -17.47 16.98
N ASP A 130 -10.55 -16.39 16.32
CA ASP A 130 -11.10 -16.45 14.97
C ASP A 130 -9.97 -16.62 13.94
N ARG A 131 -9.76 -17.87 13.53
CA ARG A 131 -8.75 -18.24 12.55
C ARG A 131 -8.98 -17.61 11.17
N ARG A 132 -10.24 -17.37 10.78
CA ARG A 132 -10.53 -16.70 9.50
C ARG A 132 -10.17 -15.22 9.57
N MET A 133 -10.50 -14.56 10.68
CA MET A 133 -10.08 -13.18 10.92
C MET A 133 -8.55 -13.08 10.92
N THR A 134 -7.87 -13.99 11.61
CA THR A 134 -6.39 -14.07 11.63
C THR A 134 -5.82 -14.23 10.22
N ALA A 135 -6.38 -15.14 9.41
CA ALA A 135 -5.98 -15.34 8.03
C ALA A 135 -6.18 -14.09 7.17
N TRP A 136 -7.32 -13.42 7.31
CA TRP A 136 -7.62 -12.18 6.59
C TRP A 136 -6.64 -11.06 6.94
N VAL A 137 -6.38 -10.83 8.24
CA VAL A 137 -5.41 -9.82 8.71
C VAL A 137 -4.02 -10.10 8.14
N LEU A 138 -3.53 -11.33 8.27
CA LEU A 138 -2.20 -11.72 7.78
C LEU A 138 -2.11 -11.60 6.25
N GLY A 139 -3.14 -12.03 5.52
CA GLY A 139 -3.19 -11.91 4.06
C GLY A 139 -3.08 -10.45 3.60
N ARG A 140 -3.79 -9.54 4.27
CA ARG A 140 -3.72 -8.09 4.02
C ARG A 140 -2.38 -7.49 4.44
N HIS A 141 -1.83 -7.89 5.59
CA HIS A 141 -0.52 -7.43 6.06
C HIS A 141 0.61 -7.82 5.10
N ALA A 142 0.57 -9.04 4.55
CA ALA A 142 1.55 -9.50 3.57
C ALA A 142 1.58 -8.62 2.29
N MET A 143 0.46 -7.97 1.93
CA MET A 143 0.44 -7.03 0.80
C MET A 143 1.34 -5.81 1.01
N VAL A 144 1.53 -5.36 2.26
CA VAL A 144 2.42 -4.25 2.58
C VAL A 144 3.85 -4.60 2.15
N GLY A 145 4.36 -5.76 2.58
CA GLY A 145 5.70 -6.21 2.21
C GLY A 145 5.86 -6.41 0.69
N LEU A 146 4.83 -6.89 -0.01
CA LEU A 146 4.84 -7.00 -1.47
C LEU A 146 4.98 -5.65 -2.17
N ASN A 147 4.23 -4.65 -1.71
CA ASN A 147 4.16 -3.35 -2.39
C ASN A 147 5.35 -2.45 -2.07
N TYR A 148 6.01 -2.65 -0.92
CA TYR A 148 7.14 -1.83 -0.45
C TYR A 148 8.49 -2.56 -0.45
N GLY A 149 8.63 -3.64 -1.22
CA GLY A 149 9.95 -4.23 -1.52
C GLY A 149 10.52 -5.19 -0.47
N ALA A 150 9.67 -5.80 0.35
CA ALA A 150 10.01 -6.85 1.32
C ALA A 150 9.33 -8.21 1.00
N PRO A 151 9.54 -8.79 -0.20
CA PRO A 151 8.80 -9.98 -0.65
C PRO A 151 9.08 -11.23 0.20
N GLY A 152 10.27 -11.38 0.78
CA GLY A 152 10.57 -12.50 1.70
C GLY A 152 9.80 -12.46 3.02
N GLN A 153 9.54 -11.26 3.55
CA GLN A 153 8.63 -11.11 4.69
C GLN A 153 7.19 -11.43 4.27
N ALA A 154 6.75 -10.89 3.13
CA ALA A 154 5.43 -11.14 2.60
C ALA A 154 5.16 -12.64 2.38
N ALA A 155 6.12 -13.39 1.84
CA ALA A 155 5.99 -14.83 1.62
C ALA A 155 5.76 -15.59 2.94
N ARG A 156 6.51 -15.26 4.00
CA ARG A 156 6.33 -15.88 5.33
C ARG A 156 4.95 -15.60 5.91
N ILE A 157 4.52 -14.33 5.87
CA ILE A 157 3.21 -13.89 6.41
C ILE A 157 2.06 -14.50 5.58
N ALA A 158 2.15 -14.49 4.25
CA ALA A 158 1.13 -15.05 3.37
C ALA A 158 1.00 -16.57 3.51
N ALA A 159 2.12 -17.28 3.62
CA ALA A 159 2.10 -18.72 3.92
C ALA A 159 1.45 -19.01 5.28
N GLN A 160 1.68 -18.15 6.29
CA GLN A 160 0.99 -18.26 7.57
C GLN A 160 -0.51 -17.98 7.44
N ALA A 161 -0.89 -16.92 6.73
CA ALA A 161 -2.29 -16.60 6.43
C ALA A 161 -3.01 -17.79 5.80
N ARG A 162 -2.37 -18.47 4.84
CA ARG A 162 -2.96 -19.64 4.18
C ARG A 162 -3.17 -20.81 5.12
N ARG A 163 -2.22 -21.07 6.04
CA ARG A 163 -2.36 -22.10 7.09
C ARG A 163 -3.50 -21.77 8.06
N GLU A 164 -3.64 -20.51 8.45
CA GLU A 164 -4.72 -20.06 9.34
C GLU A 164 -6.10 -20.20 8.70
N ALA A 165 -6.20 -19.94 7.39
CA ALA A 165 -7.47 -20.04 6.66
C ALA A 165 -8.06 -21.47 6.63
N GLY A 166 -7.22 -22.49 6.80
CA GLY A 166 -7.62 -23.90 6.75
C GLY A 166 -8.06 -24.37 5.35
N GLY A 167 -8.72 -25.54 5.30
CA GLY A 167 -9.11 -26.18 4.05
C GLY A 167 -10.42 -25.67 3.42
N ARG A 168 -11.23 -24.92 4.17
CA ARG A 168 -12.56 -24.48 3.71
C ARG A 168 -12.44 -23.24 2.82
N PRO A 169 -13.05 -23.21 1.62
CA PRO A 169 -13.06 -22.02 0.76
C PRO A 169 -13.59 -20.78 1.50
N SER A 170 -12.91 -19.66 1.32
CA SER A 170 -13.29 -18.34 1.83
C SER A 170 -12.50 -17.25 1.09
N GLY A 171 -13.00 -16.02 1.11
CA GLY A 171 -12.29 -14.87 0.57
C GLY A 171 -10.93 -14.65 1.25
N ALA A 172 -10.82 -14.93 2.55
CA ALA A 172 -9.56 -14.90 3.29
C ALA A 172 -8.57 -15.96 2.77
N ALA A 173 -9.04 -17.19 2.51
CA ALA A 173 -8.21 -18.26 1.94
C ALA A 173 -7.71 -17.90 0.54
N ALA A 174 -8.61 -17.41 -0.32
CA ALA A 174 -8.29 -17.02 -1.69
C ALA A 174 -7.30 -15.83 -1.73
N LEU A 175 -7.53 -14.81 -0.89
CA LEU A 175 -6.59 -13.69 -0.73
C LEU A 175 -5.21 -14.17 -0.27
N ALA A 176 -5.17 -15.01 0.77
CA ALA A 176 -3.92 -15.56 1.27
C ALA A 176 -3.16 -16.35 0.20
N ALA A 177 -3.86 -17.19 -0.58
CA ALA A 177 -3.28 -17.96 -1.68
C ALA A 177 -2.73 -17.04 -2.80
N ALA A 178 -3.49 -16.03 -3.22
CA ALA A 178 -3.05 -15.07 -4.23
C ALA A 178 -1.82 -14.26 -3.79
N VAL A 179 -1.83 -13.75 -2.57
CA VAL A 179 -0.71 -12.99 -2.01
C VAL A 179 0.51 -13.89 -1.84
N ASN A 180 0.32 -15.15 -1.45
CA ASN A 180 1.39 -16.14 -1.38
C ASN A 180 1.98 -16.43 -2.77
N ALA A 181 1.16 -16.59 -3.81
CA ALA A 181 1.62 -16.80 -5.18
C ALA A 181 2.53 -15.65 -5.65
N ARG A 182 2.09 -14.40 -5.44
CA ARG A 182 2.87 -13.20 -5.78
C ARG A 182 4.18 -13.14 -4.99
N ALA A 183 4.14 -13.42 -3.69
CA ALA A 183 5.31 -13.35 -2.84
C ALA A 183 6.35 -14.42 -3.17
N LEU A 184 5.92 -15.65 -3.42
CA LEU A 184 6.77 -16.75 -3.86
C LEU A 184 7.42 -16.44 -5.21
N ALA A 185 6.65 -15.90 -6.16
CA ALA A 185 7.17 -15.49 -7.46
C ALA A 185 8.23 -14.40 -7.30
N ALA A 186 7.97 -13.39 -6.47
CA ALA A 186 8.89 -12.29 -6.21
C ALA A 186 10.21 -12.71 -5.54
N VAL A 187 10.21 -13.79 -4.74
CA VAL A 187 11.45 -14.35 -4.15
C VAL A 187 12.12 -15.43 -5.02
N GLY A 188 11.55 -15.74 -6.19
CA GLY A 188 12.09 -16.71 -7.13
C GLY A 188 11.68 -18.17 -6.89
N ASP A 189 10.77 -18.46 -5.96
CA ASP A 189 10.19 -19.80 -5.82
C ASP A 189 9.07 -19.99 -6.86
N LEU A 190 9.47 -20.23 -8.11
CA LEU A 190 8.56 -20.35 -9.24
C LEU A 190 7.63 -21.57 -9.12
N ALA A 191 8.13 -22.68 -8.57
CA ALA A 191 7.34 -23.89 -8.40
C ALA A 191 6.28 -23.71 -7.31
N GLY A 192 6.66 -23.10 -6.17
CA GLY A 192 5.72 -22.75 -5.11
C GLY A 192 4.69 -21.73 -5.57
N ALA A 193 5.09 -20.72 -6.34
CA ALA A 193 4.19 -19.73 -6.91
C ALA A 193 3.15 -20.35 -7.85
N ARG A 194 3.55 -21.24 -8.76
CA ARG A 194 2.60 -21.96 -9.65
C ARG A 194 1.57 -22.78 -8.85
N ARG A 195 2.01 -23.52 -7.83
CA ARG A 195 1.08 -24.25 -6.94
C ARG A 195 0.11 -23.31 -6.22
N ALA A 196 0.59 -22.15 -5.77
CA ALA A 196 -0.26 -21.16 -5.11
C ALA A 196 -1.24 -20.47 -6.08
N VAL A 197 -0.86 -20.32 -7.37
CA VAL A 197 -1.77 -19.89 -8.44
C VAL A 197 -2.90 -20.91 -8.63
N ASP A 198 -2.59 -22.21 -8.68
CA ASP A 198 -3.60 -23.25 -8.83
C ASP A 198 -4.53 -23.32 -7.60
N ASP A 199 -3.99 -23.15 -6.40
CA ASP A 199 -4.75 -23.07 -5.14
C ASP A 199 -5.73 -21.88 -5.15
N VAL A 200 -5.28 -20.67 -5.50
CA VAL A 200 -6.20 -19.51 -5.55
C VAL A 200 -7.27 -19.65 -6.62
N ARG A 201 -6.97 -20.24 -7.78
CA ARG A 201 -7.98 -20.51 -8.82
C ARG A 201 -9.05 -21.48 -8.32
N THR A 202 -8.62 -22.59 -7.74
CA THR A 202 -9.52 -23.61 -7.16
C THR A 202 -10.41 -23.03 -6.06
N LEU A 203 -9.85 -22.18 -5.21
CA LEU A 203 -10.62 -21.49 -4.16
C LEU A 203 -11.62 -20.51 -4.75
N ALA A 204 -11.21 -19.69 -5.73
CA ALA A 204 -12.05 -18.66 -6.32
C ALA A 204 -13.28 -19.23 -7.05
N GLU A 205 -13.14 -20.39 -7.69
CA GLU A 205 -14.25 -21.12 -8.35
C GLU A 205 -15.35 -21.55 -7.37
N GLN A 206 -15.05 -21.63 -6.08
CA GLN A 206 -15.98 -22.09 -5.03
C GLN A 206 -16.54 -20.94 -4.17
N LEU A 207 -16.21 -19.68 -4.47
CA LEU A 207 -16.68 -18.54 -3.68
C LEU A 207 -18.04 -18.04 -4.17
N ASP A 208 -18.97 -17.88 -3.23
CA ASP A 208 -20.30 -17.30 -3.46
C ASP A 208 -20.67 -16.28 -2.38
N GLY A 209 -21.78 -15.57 -2.62
CA GLY A 209 -22.39 -14.66 -1.66
C GLY A 209 -21.40 -13.66 -1.02
N PRO A 210 -21.34 -13.56 0.32
CA PRO A 210 -20.43 -12.63 1.00
C PRO A 210 -18.94 -12.87 0.74
N GLU A 211 -18.53 -14.10 0.41
CA GLU A 211 -17.11 -14.45 0.21
C GLU A 211 -16.61 -13.96 -1.16
N SER A 212 -17.48 -13.80 -2.15
CA SER A 212 -17.18 -13.23 -3.48
C SER A 212 -17.61 -11.76 -3.66
N ALA A 213 -18.19 -11.14 -2.62
CA ALA A 213 -18.64 -9.76 -2.66
C ALA A 213 -17.48 -8.75 -2.79
N ASP A 214 -17.73 -7.62 -3.46
CA ASP A 214 -16.77 -6.52 -3.56
C ASP A 214 -16.70 -5.71 -2.25
N THR A 215 -15.99 -6.27 -1.28
CA THR A 215 -15.76 -5.66 0.04
C THR A 215 -14.30 -5.83 0.47
N TRP A 216 -13.95 -5.25 1.62
CA TRP A 216 -12.63 -5.47 2.20
C TRP A 216 -12.40 -6.91 2.69
N PHE A 217 -13.46 -7.71 2.90
CA PHE A 217 -13.37 -9.12 3.31
C PHE A 217 -13.58 -10.12 2.18
N GLY A 218 -14.44 -9.80 1.23
CA GLY A 218 -14.72 -10.65 0.09
C GLY A 218 -13.58 -10.65 -0.94
N TYR A 219 -13.67 -11.56 -1.89
CA TYR A 219 -12.69 -11.79 -2.94
C TYR A 219 -13.39 -11.85 -4.31
N PRO A 220 -13.77 -10.69 -4.87
CA PRO A 220 -14.52 -10.62 -6.12
C PRO A 220 -13.64 -11.01 -7.32
N ALA A 221 -14.29 -11.38 -8.43
CA ALA A 221 -13.62 -11.78 -9.67
C ALA A 221 -12.60 -10.73 -10.18
N GLN A 222 -12.91 -9.44 -10.01
CA GLN A 222 -11.99 -8.36 -10.38
C GLN A 222 -10.68 -8.43 -9.57
N LYS A 223 -10.78 -8.62 -8.25
CA LYS A 223 -9.63 -8.75 -7.35
C LYS A 223 -8.82 -10.00 -7.66
N HIS A 224 -9.51 -11.08 -8.00
CA HIS A 224 -8.89 -12.32 -8.46
C HIS A 224 -8.04 -12.10 -9.72
N ALA A 225 -8.62 -11.48 -10.74
CA ALA A 225 -7.93 -11.20 -12.01
C ALA A 225 -6.70 -10.30 -11.81
N VAL A 226 -6.80 -9.24 -10.99
CA VAL A 226 -5.66 -8.36 -10.66
C VAL A 226 -4.54 -9.13 -9.94
N HIS A 227 -4.88 -10.02 -8.99
CA HIS A 227 -3.85 -10.79 -8.30
C HIS A 227 -3.19 -11.83 -9.20
N LEU A 228 -3.96 -12.48 -10.09
CA LEU A 228 -3.41 -13.42 -11.07
C LEU A 228 -2.53 -12.71 -12.09
N SER A 229 -2.93 -11.55 -12.60
CA SER A 229 -2.10 -10.79 -13.54
C SER A 229 -0.73 -10.48 -12.94
N GLN A 230 -0.70 -10.01 -11.69
CA GLN A 230 0.54 -9.71 -10.97
C GLN A 230 1.38 -10.96 -10.72
N ALA A 231 0.76 -12.08 -10.33
CA ALA A 231 1.46 -13.33 -10.11
C ALA A 231 2.10 -13.86 -11.41
N TYR A 232 1.36 -13.86 -12.53
CA TYR A 232 1.88 -14.30 -13.82
C TYR A 232 2.98 -13.38 -14.37
N THR A 233 2.84 -12.06 -14.20
CA THR A 233 3.90 -11.09 -14.53
C THR A 233 5.19 -11.41 -13.78
N LEU A 234 5.10 -11.68 -12.47
CA LEU A 234 6.26 -12.04 -11.65
C LEU A 234 6.84 -13.42 -12.00
N LEU A 235 6.00 -14.36 -12.41
CA LEU A 235 6.40 -15.68 -12.90
C LEU A 235 7.07 -15.64 -14.28
N GLY A 236 6.95 -14.53 -15.01
CA GLY A 236 7.37 -14.41 -16.41
C GLY A 236 6.47 -15.16 -17.39
N ASP A 237 5.27 -15.58 -16.98
CA ASP A 237 4.27 -16.19 -17.86
C ASP A 237 3.44 -15.08 -18.52
N THR A 238 4.04 -14.39 -19.49
CA THR A 238 3.49 -13.19 -20.11
C THR A 238 2.16 -13.45 -20.80
N ARG A 239 1.98 -14.63 -21.42
CA ARG A 239 0.72 -15.03 -22.04
C ARG A 239 -0.43 -15.12 -21.03
N ALA A 240 -0.21 -15.77 -19.89
CA ALA A 240 -1.22 -15.84 -18.83
C ALA A 240 -1.43 -14.47 -18.17
N ALA A 241 -0.36 -13.68 -18.03
CA ALA A 241 -0.43 -12.32 -17.50
C ALA A 241 -1.35 -11.43 -18.36
N TYR A 242 -1.15 -11.36 -19.67
CA TYR A 242 -1.98 -10.53 -20.55
C TYR A 242 -3.48 -10.88 -20.46
N ARG A 243 -3.83 -12.18 -20.45
CA ARG A 243 -5.23 -12.60 -20.28
C ARG A 243 -5.83 -12.12 -18.96
N ALA A 244 -5.11 -12.32 -17.85
CA ALA A 244 -5.57 -11.88 -16.54
C ALA A 244 -5.63 -10.34 -16.44
N GLN A 245 -4.76 -9.61 -17.15
CA GLN A 245 -4.82 -8.15 -17.26
C GLN A 245 -6.09 -7.71 -18.01
N ASP A 246 -6.41 -8.35 -19.14
CA ASP A 246 -7.63 -8.09 -19.91
C ASP A 246 -8.89 -8.36 -19.06
N ASP A 247 -8.94 -9.50 -18.38
CA ASP A 247 -10.03 -9.85 -17.46
C ASP A 247 -10.17 -8.80 -16.35
N ALA A 248 -9.06 -8.40 -15.74
CA ALA A 248 -9.06 -7.38 -14.69
C ALA A 248 -9.57 -6.02 -15.20
N LEU A 249 -9.18 -5.61 -16.41
CA LEU A 249 -9.65 -4.36 -17.02
C LEU A 249 -11.13 -4.42 -17.40
N ALA A 250 -11.61 -5.55 -17.91
CA ALA A 250 -13.00 -5.78 -18.27
C ALA A 250 -13.91 -5.74 -17.03
N LEU A 251 -13.44 -6.30 -15.91
CA LEU A 251 -14.17 -6.31 -14.63
C LEU A 251 -14.05 -5.00 -13.84
N THR A 252 -13.16 -4.09 -14.26
CA THR A 252 -12.99 -2.79 -13.59
C THR A 252 -13.99 -1.77 -14.14
N THR A 253 -15.15 -1.69 -13.48
CA THR A 253 -16.28 -0.82 -13.86
C THR A 253 -16.08 0.67 -13.51
N SER A 254 -15.31 0.96 -12.45
CA SER A 254 -14.93 2.33 -12.08
C SER A 254 -13.76 2.82 -12.94
N PRO A 255 -13.66 4.12 -13.28
CA PRO A 255 -12.49 4.70 -13.94
C PRO A 255 -11.27 4.80 -12.99
N SER A 256 -10.96 3.73 -12.26
CA SER A 256 -9.85 3.67 -11.31
C SER A 256 -8.53 3.90 -12.05
N VAL A 257 -8.01 5.13 -11.92
CA VAL A 257 -6.74 5.55 -12.53
C VAL A 257 -5.59 4.68 -12.02
N MET A 258 -5.58 4.38 -10.72
CA MET A 258 -4.53 3.59 -10.09
C MET A 258 -4.53 2.13 -10.56
N THR A 259 -5.69 1.46 -10.56
CA THR A 259 -5.78 0.06 -11.01
C THR A 259 -5.31 -0.08 -12.45
N ARG A 260 -5.75 0.82 -13.34
CA ARG A 260 -5.35 0.80 -14.76
C ARG A 260 -3.86 1.11 -14.93
N ALA A 261 -3.30 2.01 -14.12
CA ALA A 261 -1.87 2.31 -14.14
C ALA A 261 -1.03 1.11 -13.68
N LEU A 262 -1.43 0.42 -12.60
CA LEU A 262 -0.73 -0.78 -12.11
C LEU A 262 -0.77 -1.90 -13.15
N ILE A 263 -1.93 -2.16 -13.76
CA ILE A 263 -2.05 -3.15 -14.84
C ILE A 263 -1.14 -2.78 -16.02
N ALA A 264 -1.12 -1.52 -16.44
CA ALA A 264 -0.25 -1.08 -17.53
C ALA A 264 1.25 -1.15 -17.19
N MET A 265 1.63 -0.95 -15.92
CA MET A 265 3.00 -1.19 -15.46
C MET A 265 3.36 -2.69 -15.50
N ASP A 266 2.41 -3.57 -15.15
CA ASP A 266 2.59 -5.03 -15.29
C ASP A 266 2.70 -5.43 -16.77
N THR A 267 1.93 -4.83 -17.67
CA THR A 267 2.07 -4.99 -19.12
C THR A 267 3.46 -4.57 -19.60
N ALA A 268 3.97 -3.42 -19.14
CA ALA A 268 5.33 -2.99 -19.45
C ALA A 268 6.38 -4.00 -18.95
N ALA A 269 6.18 -4.59 -17.77
CA ALA A 269 7.06 -5.65 -17.26
C ALA A 269 7.02 -6.91 -18.14
N CYS A 270 5.85 -7.27 -18.68
CA CYS A 270 5.70 -8.39 -19.63
C CYS A 270 6.41 -8.11 -20.96
N LEU A 271 6.25 -6.91 -21.55
CA LEU A 271 6.94 -6.51 -22.79
C LEU A 271 8.47 -6.66 -22.68
N ARG A 272 9.03 -6.32 -21.52
CA ARG A 272 10.46 -6.51 -21.25
C ARG A 272 10.86 -7.99 -21.25
N VAL A 273 10.02 -8.87 -20.69
CA VAL A 273 10.25 -10.33 -20.68
C VAL A 273 10.13 -10.92 -22.08
N ASP A 274 9.19 -10.40 -22.88
CA ASP A 274 8.96 -10.80 -24.28
C ASP A 274 10.07 -10.31 -25.24
N GLY A 275 11.08 -9.59 -24.73
CA GLY A 275 12.24 -9.14 -25.51
C GLY A 275 12.12 -7.75 -26.10
N ASP A 276 11.12 -6.95 -25.70
CA ASP A 276 10.96 -5.54 -26.12
C ASP A 276 11.13 -4.57 -24.93
N PRO A 277 12.38 -4.36 -24.47
CA PRO A 277 12.67 -3.41 -23.39
C PRO A 277 12.41 -1.95 -23.79
N GLY A 278 12.38 -1.62 -25.09
CA GLY A 278 12.08 -0.28 -25.59
C GLY A 278 10.62 0.08 -25.41
N ALA A 279 9.71 -0.78 -25.89
CA ALA A 279 8.27 -0.60 -25.70
C ALA A 279 7.87 -0.67 -24.22
N ALA A 280 8.50 -1.56 -23.44
CA ALA A 280 8.33 -1.62 -22.00
C ALA A 280 8.60 -0.27 -21.33
N ALA A 281 9.74 0.33 -21.64
CA ALA A 281 10.15 1.58 -21.01
C ALA A 281 9.30 2.77 -21.47
N ALA A 282 8.96 2.83 -22.76
CA ALA A 282 8.04 3.85 -23.29
C ALA A 282 6.65 3.77 -22.65
N MET A 283 6.10 2.56 -22.48
CA MET A 283 4.82 2.35 -21.81
C MET A 283 4.87 2.77 -20.35
N ALA A 284 5.89 2.34 -19.60
CA ALA A 284 6.05 2.71 -18.19
C ALA A 284 6.14 4.24 -18.01
N ALA A 285 6.92 4.93 -18.85
CA ALA A 285 7.03 6.38 -18.85
C ALA A 285 5.68 7.06 -19.18
N ALA A 286 4.96 6.56 -20.18
CA ALA A 286 3.65 7.09 -20.57
C ALA A 286 2.58 6.88 -19.48
N VAL A 287 2.62 5.78 -18.74
CA VAL A 287 1.73 5.53 -17.59
C VAL A 287 2.02 6.54 -16.50
N TYR A 288 3.28 6.68 -16.09
CA TYR A 288 3.66 7.61 -15.03
C TYR A 288 3.34 9.08 -15.38
N ASN A 289 3.61 9.51 -16.61
CA ASN A 289 3.33 10.86 -17.07
C ASN A 289 1.84 11.21 -17.06
N ARG A 290 0.96 10.21 -17.14
CA ARG A 290 -0.51 10.38 -17.05
C ARG A 290 -1.05 10.28 -15.62
N LEU A 291 -0.29 9.73 -14.67
CA LEU A 291 -0.71 9.69 -13.27
C LEU A 291 -0.84 11.11 -12.72
N PRO A 292 -1.88 11.45 -11.93
CA PRO A 292 -1.91 12.70 -11.19
C PRO A 292 -0.68 12.85 -10.26
N PRO A 293 -0.17 14.07 -9.99
CA PRO A 293 1.02 14.27 -9.16
C PRO A 293 0.98 13.59 -7.79
N ALA A 294 -0.20 13.48 -7.18
CA ALA A 294 -0.40 12.78 -5.90
C ALA A 294 -0.03 11.29 -5.93
N TYR A 295 -0.03 10.65 -7.11
CA TYR A 295 0.30 9.24 -7.30
C TYR A 295 1.73 9.00 -7.82
N ARG A 296 2.54 10.06 -7.97
CA ARG A 296 3.92 9.99 -8.47
C ARG A 296 4.97 9.96 -7.35
N THR A 297 4.56 9.87 -6.09
CA THR A 297 5.45 10.03 -4.93
C THR A 297 6.05 8.69 -4.47
N GLY A 298 7.37 8.67 -4.28
CA GLY A 298 8.15 7.50 -3.84
C GLY A 298 9.65 7.72 -4.07
N LEU A 299 10.48 7.49 -3.04
CA LEU A 299 11.87 7.99 -2.98
C LEU A 299 12.87 7.18 -3.83
N VAL A 300 12.55 5.91 -4.15
CA VAL A 300 13.40 5.02 -4.99
C VAL A 300 12.87 4.92 -6.42
N HIS A 301 11.56 5.11 -6.63
CA HIS A 301 10.92 5.04 -7.94
C HIS A 301 11.17 6.31 -8.78
N SER A 302 11.19 7.49 -8.16
CA SER A 302 11.44 8.76 -8.87
C SER A 302 12.86 8.86 -9.46
N ARG A 303 13.85 8.18 -8.87
CA ARG A 303 15.27 8.34 -9.22
C ARG A 303 15.68 7.51 -10.43
N ALA A 304 15.28 6.24 -10.48
CA ALA A 304 15.51 5.39 -11.66
C ALA A 304 14.80 5.96 -12.91
N GLN A 305 13.66 6.62 -12.69
CA GLN A 305 12.88 7.22 -13.74
C GLN A 305 13.43 8.56 -14.23
N LEU A 306 13.94 9.42 -13.34
CA LEU A 306 14.69 10.62 -13.76
C LEU A 306 15.90 10.26 -14.64
N LEU A 307 16.57 9.14 -14.33
CA LEU A 307 17.66 8.63 -15.17
C LEU A 307 17.16 8.13 -16.52
N HIS A 308 15.98 7.52 -16.57
CA HIS A 308 15.34 7.09 -17.81
C HIS A 308 14.89 8.26 -18.69
N GLU A 309 14.29 9.30 -18.09
CA GLU A 309 13.93 10.55 -18.77
C GLU A 309 15.17 11.27 -19.30
N ALA A 310 16.23 11.38 -18.48
CA ALA A 310 17.49 11.96 -18.92
C ALA A 310 18.09 11.18 -20.10
N ALA A 311 18.06 9.84 -20.06
CA ALA A 311 18.54 8.99 -21.16
C ALA A 311 17.81 9.23 -22.49
N HIS A 312 16.56 9.71 -22.46
CA HIS A 312 15.78 10.03 -23.66
C HIS A 312 16.31 11.27 -24.38
N PHE A 313 16.73 12.30 -23.63
CA PHE A 313 17.29 13.54 -24.18
C PHE A 313 18.75 13.42 -24.62
N VAL A 314 19.44 12.37 -24.15
CA VAL A 314 20.83 12.09 -24.55
C VAL A 314 20.84 11.41 -25.93
N ARG A 315 21.48 12.07 -26.90
CA ARG A 315 21.73 11.50 -28.23
C ARG A 315 22.63 10.27 -28.13
N PRO A 316 22.57 9.30 -29.06
CA PRO A 316 23.54 8.19 -29.12
C PRO A 316 24.99 8.74 -29.12
N GLY A 317 25.86 8.20 -28.26
CA GLY A 317 27.23 8.71 -28.03
C GLY A 317 27.32 9.99 -27.19
N GLY A 318 26.17 10.55 -26.75
CA GLY A 318 26.09 11.68 -25.86
C GLY A 318 26.31 11.31 -24.39
N HIS A 319 26.61 12.32 -23.58
CA HIS A 319 26.94 12.17 -22.16
C HIS A 319 25.90 12.86 -21.28
N VAL A 320 25.66 12.30 -20.10
CA VAL A 320 24.91 12.92 -19.01
C VAL A 320 25.70 12.82 -17.71
N VAL A 321 25.77 13.92 -16.98
CA VAL A 321 26.44 13.98 -15.68
C VAL A 321 25.38 13.96 -14.59
N ILE A 322 25.50 13.03 -13.66
CA ILE A 322 24.65 12.97 -12.47
C ILE A 322 25.49 13.33 -11.27
N VAL A 323 24.95 14.21 -10.43
CA VAL A 323 25.56 14.64 -9.18
C VAL A 323 24.55 14.41 -8.06
N THR A 324 24.96 13.68 -7.04
CA THR A 324 24.17 13.38 -5.84
C THR A 324 24.99 13.76 -4.60
N ARG A 325 24.34 13.91 -3.43
CA ARG A 325 25.09 14.02 -2.17
C ARG A 325 25.74 12.66 -1.84
N SER A 326 27.03 12.67 -1.51
CA SER A 326 27.75 11.43 -1.23
C SER A 326 27.31 10.81 0.10
N PRO A 327 27.45 9.49 0.28
CA PRO A 327 27.27 8.84 1.58
C PRO A 327 28.08 9.50 2.70
N GLU A 328 29.35 9.82 2.43
CA GLU A 328 30.26 10.45 3.40
C GLU A 328 29.77 11.85 3.81
N ALA A 329 29.22 12.62 2.86
CA ALA A 329 28.67 13.95 3.15
C ALA A 329 27.45 13.88 4.07
N ILE A 330 26.60 12.87 3.87
CA ILE A 330 25.42 12.62 4.69
C ILE A 330 25.85 12.12 6.08
N THR A 331 26.79 11.18 6.18
CA THR A 331 27.34 10.72 7.46
C THR A 331 28.00 11.86 8.23
N LYS A 332 28.76 12.74 7.55
CA LYS A 332 29.39 13.92 8.19
C LYS A 332 28.34 14.90 8.71
N THR A 333 27.28 15.16 7.94
CA THR A 333 26.19 16.05 8.37
C THR A 333 25.41 15.42 9.53
N ALA A 334 25.14 14.11 9.46
CA ALA A 334 24.46 13.36 10.50
C ALA A 334 25.21 13.42 11.83
N ALA A 335 26.54 13.24 11.81
CA ALA A 335 27.39 13.36 12.98
C ALA A 335 27.42 14.78 13.56
N GLY A 336 27.45 15.81 12.71
CA GLY A 336 27.43 17.22 13.15
C GLY A 336 26.06 17.73 13.61
N SER A 337 24.98 17.01 13.33
CA SER A 337 23.59 17.42 13.61
C SER A 337 22.82 16.40 14.46
N ASN A 338 23.50 15.43 15.06
CA ASN A 338 22.92 14.36 15.90
C ASN A 338 21.72 13.66 15.25
N TRP A 339 21.81 13.34 13.96
CA TRP A 339 20.75 12.59 13.28
C TRP A 339 20.73 11.13 13.72
N THR A 340 19.53 10.57 13.93
CA THR A 340 19.39 9.16 14.29
C THR A 340 19.70 8.28 13.09
N ALA A 341 20.65 7.35 13.24
CA ALA A 341 20.92 6.36 12.20
C ALA A 341 19.74 5.38 12.05
N HIS A 342 19.38 5.05 10.82
CA HIS A 342 18.32 4.09 10.51
C HIS A 342 18.64 3.37 9.20
N HIS A 343 18.93 2.06 9.31
CA HIS A 343 19.42 1.23 8.21
C HIS A 343 20.61 1.85 7.48
N ASP A 344 20.44 2.18 6.20
CA ASP A 344 21.47 2.71 5.31
C ASP A 344 21.46 4.26 5.23
N GLY A 345 20.73 4.94 6.12
CA GLY A 345 20.67 6.40 6.18
C GLY A 345 20.37 6.95 7.58
N TYR A 346 19.86 8.18 7.62
CA TYR A 346 19.69 8.94 8.86
C TYR A 346 18.38 9.74 8.86
N TRP A 347 17.71 9.80 9.99
CA TRP A 347 16.60 10.73 10.22
C TRP A 347 17.14 12.11 10.58
N SER A 348 17.00 13.08 9.68
CA SER A 348 17.33 14.47 10.00
C SER A 348 16.28 15.13 10.90
N SER A 349 15.05 14.58 10.89
CA SER A 349 14.00 14.92 11.84
C SER A 349 12.93 13.84 11.81
N GLU A 350 12.81 13.05 12.88
CA GLU A 350 11.78 12.02 13.01
C GLU A 350 10.37 12.63 13.11
N GLY A 351 10.21 13.70 13.89
CA GLY A 351 8.93 14.41 14.02
C GLY A 351 8.43 15.07 12.74
N LYS A 352 9.32 15.33 11.77
CA LYS A 352 8.97 15.84 10.43
C LYS A 352 9.08 14.77 9.33
N GLY A 353 9.34 13.51 9.70
CA GLY A 353 9.47 12.40 8.74
C GLY A 353 10.56 12.59 7.68
N THR A 354 11.61 13.36 7.98
CA THR A 354 12.64 13.70 6.99
C THR A 354 13.82 12.74 7.08
N PHE A 355 13.94 11.85 6.09
CA PHE A 355 15.03 10.88 5.97
C PHE A 355 16.08 11.33 4.96
N GLN A 356 17.34 11.09 5.27
CA GLN A 356 18.50 11.50 4.48
C GLN A 356 19.42 10.30 4.22
N ARG A 357 19.74 10.06 2.96
CA ARG A 357 20.69 9.01 2.55
C ARG A 357 21.51 9.48 1.35
N GLY A 358 22.82 9.31 1.45
CA GLY A 358 23.74 9.60 0.34
C GLY A 358 23.74 8.44 -0.65
N ILE A 359 23.97 8.76 -1.92
CA ILE A 359 23.94 7.77 -3.00
C ILE A 359 25.35 7.62 -3.55
N SER A 360 25.88 6.40 -3.55
CA SER A 360 27.21 6.14 -4.09
C SER A 360 27.21 6.14 -5.63
N ALA A 361 28.36 6.41 -6.23
CA ALA A 361 28.50 6.35 -7.69
C ALA A 361 28.22 4.93 -8.23
N ALA A 362 28.53 3.89 -7.46
CA ALA A 362 28.21 2.50 -7.79
C ALA A 362 26.69 2.26 -7.84
N GLU A 363 25.94 2.80 -6.89
CA GLU A 363 24.48 2.70 -6.87
C GLU A 363 23.86 3.50 -8.00
N THR A 364 24.34 4.72 -8.27
CA THR A 364 23.92 5.51 -9.45
C THR A 364 24.21 4.75 -10.75
N THR A 365 25.35 4.07 -10.85
CA THR A 365 25.70 3.22 -12.01
C THR A 365 24.72 2.07 -12.17
N ALA A 366 24.37 1.38 -11.08
CA ALA A 366 23.44 0.26 -11.11
C ALA A 366 22.03 0.71 -11.57
N LEU A 367 21.58 1.88 -11.11
CA LEU A 367 20.32 2.48 -11.55
C LEU A 367 20.38 2.94 -13.02
N ALA A 368 21.49 3.55 -13.43
CA ALA A 368 21.70 4.03 -14.79
C ALA A 368 21.74 2.93 -15.86
N ARG A 369 22.36 1.78 -15.55
CA ARG A 369 22.38 0.62 -16.44
C ARG A 369 20.97 0.12 -16.77
N ARG A 370 20.05 0.20 -15.81
CA ARG A 370 18.63 -0.15 -16.01
C ARG A 370 17.91 0.85 -16.93
N ALA A 371 18.47 2.05 -17.10
CA ALA A 371 17.97 3.09 -18.00
C ALA A 371 18.68 3.10 -19.37
N GLY A 372 19.51 2.10 -19.68
CA GLY A 372 20.24 2.03 -20.96
C GLY A 372 21.45 2.97 -21.05
N LEU A 373 21.94 3.46 -19.90
CA LEU A 373 23.14 4.28 -19.80
C LEU A 373 24.28 3.49 -19.18
N ALA A 374 25.51 3.70 -19.66
CA ALA A 374 26.71 3.06 -19.14
C ALA A 374 27.71 4.13 -18.65
N PRO A 375 28.61 3.83 -17.70
CA PRO A 375 29.70 4.74 -17.37
C PRO A 375 30.50 5.12 -18.61
N ALA A 376 30.78 6.41 -18.79
CA ALA A 376 31.59 6.88 -19.91
C ALA A 376 33.05 6.47 -19.73
N ALA A 377 33.65 5.84 -20.74
CA ALA A 377 35.05 5.43 -20.70
C ALA A 377 35.97 6.67 -20.79
N GLY A 378 36.98 6.75 -19.91
CA GLY A 378 38.02 7.79 -19.99
C GLY A 378 37.61 9.19 -19.54
N THR A 379 36.39 9.40 -19.03
CA THR A 379 35.99 10.71 -18.48
C THR A 379 36.43 10.83 -17.01
N PRO A 380 37.29 11.79 -16.64
CA PRO A 380 37.72 11.95 -15.26
C PRO A 380 36.53 12.36 -14.39
N GLY A 381 36.49 11.80 -13.17
CA GLY A 381 35.50 12.22 -12.19
C GLY A 381 35.68 13.70 -11.81
N LEU A 382 34.59 14.47 -11.72
CA LEU A 382 34.56 15.82 -11.16
C LEU A 382 34.92 15.80 -9.66
N PRO A 383 36.10 16.26 -9.23
CA PRO A 383 36.47 16.20 -7.82
C PRO A 383 35.77 17.32 -7.04
N LEU A 384 34.48 17.13 -6.72
CA LEU A 384 33.67 18.06 -5.95
C LEU A 384 33.50 17.53 -4.52
N PRO A 385 33.82 18.31 -3.47
CA PRO A 385 33.72 17.86 -2.10
C PRO A 385 32.26 17.64 -1.69
N GLY A 386 31.97 16.50 -1.07
CA GLY A 386 30.65 16.19 -0.50
C GLY A 386 29.59 15.72 -1.51
N VAL A 387 29.98 15.47 -2.76
CA VAL A 387 29.10 14.91 -3.78
C VAL A 387 29.67 13.62 -4.35
N SER A 388 28.75 12.78 -4.81
CA SER A 388 29.01 11.57 -5.58
C SER A 388 28.51 11.85 -6.99
N HIS A 389 29.42 11.85 -7.95
CA HIS A 389 29.11 12.12 -9.35
C HIS A 389 29.52 10.96 -10.26
N ILE A 390 28.83 10.84 -11.38
CA ILE A 390 29.19 9.92 -12.45
C ILE A 390 28.85 10.54 -13.80
N VAL A 391 29.74 10.33 -14.78
CA VAL A 391 29.45 10.62 -16.19
C VAL A 391 28.99 9.33 -16.84
N LEU A 392 27.80 9.37 -17.43
CA LEU A 392 27.23 8.26 -18.17
C LEU A 392 27.14 8.60 -19.65
N ALA A 393 27.36 7.60 -20.49
CA ALA A 393 27.14 7.67 -21.92
C ALA A 393 25.96 6.79 -22.32
N LYS A 394 25.23 7.23 -23.35
CA LYS A 394 24.28 6.36 -24.06
C LYS A 394 25.06 5.58 -25.11
N PRO A 395 25.09 4.23 -25.05
CA PRO A 395 25.81 3.42 -26.03
C PRO A 395 25.39 3.80 -27.45
N GLY A 396 26.36 3.91 -28.36
CA GLY A 396 26.08 3.94 -29.79
C GLY A 396 25.50 2.58 -30.23
N LEU A 397 24.64 2.60 -31.25
CA LEU A 397 24.15 1.37 -31.88
C LEU A 397 25.30 0.56 -32.48
#